data_AF-A0A538P191-F1
#
_entry.id   AF-A0A538P191-F1
#
_cell.length_a   1.000
_cell.length_b   1.000
_cell.length_c   1.000
_cell.angle_alpha   90.00
_cell.angle_beta   90.00
_cell.angle_gamma   90.00
#
_symmetry.space_group_name_H-M   'P 1'
#
loop_
_entity.id
_entity.type
_entity.pdbx_description
1 polymer ?
#
loop_
_entity_poly.entity_id
_entity_poly.type
_entity_poly.pdbx_seq_one_letter_code
_entity_poly.pdbx_strand_id
1 'polypeptide(L)'
;MRKPYHLLTEAQKGLRRAAKKRWRDKNPAKQRTLTLSWQRKNRDRVNKQYRDRYAANPELYRAKLKAKRERMGEKYRAQIKRSRTKTRSTTEGMLYHRMSQSVRSALLGSKRKCKWENLLGYSVEELKAHLESQFTEGMTWDKFFGGGIHIDHVIPRMNFNYISPNDLQFKQCWALSNLRPIWPKENSVSGAHARWNRLKRAV
;
A
#
# COMPACT_ATOMS: atom_id res chain seq x y z
N MET A 1 -18.79 43.60 -9.56
CA MET A 1 -18.10 42.28 -9.64
C MET A 1 -16.97 42.22 -8.61
N ARG A 2 -16.73 41.08 -7.94
CA ARG A 2 -15.59 40.94 -7.00
C ARG A 2 -14.28 40.91 -7.78
N LYS A 3 -13.31 41.77 -7.40
CA LYS A 3 -11.95 41.76 -8.00
C LYS A 3 -11.32 40.35 -7.97
N PRO A 4 -10.77 39.85 -9.10
CA PRO A 4 -10.00 38.61 -9.17
C PRO A 4 -8.85 38.57 -8.16
N TYR A 5 -8.51 37.39 -7.63
CA TYR A 5 -7.50 37.27 -6.56
C TYR A 5 -6.10 37.76 -6.98
N HIS A 6 -5.73 37.61 -8.25
CA HIS A 6 -4.43 38.02 -8.78
C HIS A 6 -4.29 39.55 -8.92
N LEU A 7 -5.41 40.29 -8.91
CA LEU A 7 -5.43 41.77 -8.99
C LEU A 7 -5.54 42.44 -7.60
N LEU A 8 -5.34 41.67 -6.52
CA LEU A 8 -5.42 42.18 -5.16
C LEU A 8 -4.04 42.59 -4.64
N THR A 9 -4.02 43.61 -3.79
CA THR A 9 -2.83 43.95 -2.98
C THR A 9 -2.54 42.86 -1.96
N GLU A 10 -1.32 42.78 -1.43
CA GLU A 10 -0.97 41.79 -0.40
C GLU A 10 -1.79 41.93 0.88
N ALA A 11 -2.14 43.17 1.28
CA ALA A 11 -3.05 43.43 2.39
C ALA A 11 -4.45 42.82 2.14
N GLN A 12 -4.99 43.01 0.94
CA GLN A 12 -6.28 42.44 0.54
C GLN A 12 -6.24 40.90 0.46
N LYS A 13 -5.14 40.33 -0.04
CA LYS A 13 -4.91 38.87 -0.01
C LYS A 13 -4.84 38.36 1.43
N GLY A 14 -4.15 39.07 2.32
CA GLY A 14 -4.11 38.81 3.76
C GLY A 14 -5.50 38.72 4.38
N LEU A 15 -6.33 39.74 4.15
CA LEU A 15 -7.72 39.77 4.62
C LEU A 15 -8.54 38.59 4.09
N ARG A 16 -8.41 38.24 2.80
CA ARG A 16 -9.08 37.06 2.23
C ARG A 16 -8.60 35.74 2.84
N ARG A 17 -7.29 35.59 3.07
CA ARG A 17 -6.72 34.40 3.75
C ARG A 17 -7.27 34.28 5.17
N ALA A 18 -7.30 35.38 5.92
CA ALA A 18 -7.84 35.42 7.28
C ALA A 18 -9.35 35.13 7.33
N ALA A 19 -10.14 35.70 6.42
CA ALA A 19 -11.57 35.41 6.31
C ALA A 19 -11.82 33.93 5.98
N LYS A 20 -11.06 33.36 5.04
CA LYS A 20 -11.14 31.93 4.71
C LYS A 20 -10.76 31.04 5.90
N LYS A 21 -9.74 31.41 6.66
CA LYS A 21 -9.36 30.70 7.90
C LYS A 21 -10.50 30.74 8.92
N ARG A 22 -11.03 31.93 9.23
CA ARG A 22 -12.17 32.11 10.15
C ARG A 22 -13.38 31.28 9.73
N TRP A 23 -13.68 31.21 8.44
CA TRP A 23 -14.77 30.38 7.93
C TRP A 23 -14.51 28.88 8.16
N ARG A 24 -13.29 28.38 7.90
CA ARG A 24 -12.93 26.97 8.15
C ARG A 24 -13.02 26.62 9.63
N ASP A 25 -12.52 27.49 10.49
CA ASP A 25 -12.50 27.27 11.94
C ASP A 25 -13.93 27.24 12.52
N LYS A 26 -14.84 28.07 12.00
CA LYS A 26 -16.27 28.06 12.37
C LYS A 26 -17.08 26.91 11.73
N ASN A 27 -16.56 26.26 10.69
CA ASN A 27 -17.29 25.25 9.91
C ASN A 27 -16.48 23.95 9.69
N PRO A 28 -15.96 23.30 10.74
CA PRO A 28 -15.07 22.15 10.59
C PRO A 28 -15.77 20.97 9.91
N ALA A 29 -17.04 20.71 10.24
CA ALA A 29 -17.83 19.64 9.63
C ALA A 29 -18.04 19.88 8.12
N LYS A 30 -18.48 21.08 7.72
CA LYS A 30 -18.66 21.43 6.30
C LYS A 30 -17.33 21.39 5.54
N GLN A 31 -16.25 21.89 6.14
CA GLN A 31 -14.91 21.82 5.56
C GLN A 31 -14.46 20.36 5.35
N ARG A 32 -14.74 19.47 6.32
CA ARG A 32 -14.46 18.04 6.18
C ARG A 32 -15.26 17.43 5.03
N THR A 33 -16.57 17.69 4.94
CA THR A 33 -17.43 17.19 3.86
C THR A 33 -16.95 17.66 2.49
N LEU A 34 -16.61 18.94 2.34
CA LEU A 34 -16.05 19.49 1.10
C LEU A 34 -14.71 18.84 0.74
N THR A 35 -13.83 18.69 1.73
CA THR A 35 -12.53 18.05 1.55
C THR A 35 -12.68 16.60 1.10
N LEU A 36 -13.56 15.83 1.73
CA LEU A 36 -13.85 14.44 1.37
C LEU A 36 -14.46 14.32 -0.03
N SER A 37 -15.40 15.20 -0.37
CA SER A 37 -16.01 15.26 -1.71
C SER A 37 -14.97 15.56 -2.79
N TRP A 38 -14.10 16.55 -2.55
CA TRP A 38 -13.00 16.86 -3.45
C TRP A 38 -12.00 15.70 -3.56
N GLN A 39 -11.59 15.11 -2.44
CA GLN A 39 -10.69 13.96 -2.44
C GLN A 39 -11.27 12.77 -3.20
N ARG A 40 -12.57 12.48 -3.06
CA ARG A 40 -13.24 11.40 -3.77
C ARG A 40 -13.24 11.64 -5.28
N LYS A 41 -13.63 12.84 -5.72
CA LYS A 41 -13.67 13.21 -7.15
C LYS A 41 -12.29 13.26 -7.79
N ASN A 42 -11.27 13.70 -7.05
CA ASN A 42 -9.93 13.92 -7.58
C ASN A 42 -8.94 12.80 -7.21
N ARG A 43 -9.43 11.70 -6.60
CA ARG A 43 -8.59 10.61 -6.08
C ARG A 43 -7.68 10.06 -7.16
N ASP A 44 -8.25 9.70 -8.30
CA ASP A 44 -7.51 9.02 -9.36
C ASP A 44 -6.50 9.95 -10.04
N ARG A 45 -6.83 11.24 -10.17
CA ARG A 45 -5.92 12.28 -10.65
C ARG A 45 -4.73 12.49 -9.72
N VAL A 46 -4.98 12.66 -8.42
CA VAL A 46 -3.93 12.82 -7.40
C VAL A 46 -3.05 11.58 -7.36
N ASN A 47 -3.68 10.40 -7.38
CA ASN A 47 -3.02 9.10 -7.43
C ASN A 47 -2.11 8.95 -8.66
N LYS A 48 -2.58 9.34 -9.85
CA LYS A 48 -1.78 9.38 -11.08
C LYS A 48 -0.59 10.32 -10.93
N GLN A 49 -0.81 11.56 -10.51
CA GLN A 49 0.28 12.52 -10.32
C GLN A 49 1.35 12.01 -9.34
N TYR A 50 0.94 11.35 -8.26
CA TYR A 50 1.87 10.71 -7.33
C TYR A 50 2.64 9.54 -7.95
N ARG A 51 2.03 8.76 -8.86
CA ARG A 51 2.70 7.68 -9.61
C ARG A 51 3.74 8.26 -10.55
N ASP A 52 3.35 9.23 -11.39
CA ASP A 52 4.20 9.85 -12.39
C ASP A 52 5.44 10.51 -11.74
N ARG A 53 5.27 11.24 -10.63
CA ARG A 53 6.38 11.85 -9.89
C ARG A 53 7.39 10.82 -9.35
N TYR A 54 6.90 9.67 -8.89
CA TYR A 54 7.77 8.62 -8.36
C TYR A 54 8.53 7.90 -9.47
N ALA A 55 7.85 7.61 -10.58
CA ALA A 55 8.43 6.98 -11.76
C ALA A 55 9.50 7.86 -12.42
N ALA A 56 9.31 9.19 -12.43
CA ALA A 56 10.26 10.13 -13.02
C ALA A 56 11.62 10.19 -12.30
N ASN A 57 11.68 9.88 -11.00
CA ASN A 57 12.94 9.90 -10.26
C ASN A 57 12.94 8.91 -9.07
N PRO A 58 13.04 7.60 -9.34
CA PRO A 58 12.98 6.57 -8.31
C PRO A 58 14.16 6.67 -7.32
N GLU A 59 15.34 7.10 -7.77
CA GLU A 59 16.53 7.24 -6.94
C GLU A 59 16.39 8.32 -5.87
N LEU A 60 15.81 9.48 -6.23
CA LEU A 60 15.52 10.55 -5.27
C LEU A 60 14.66 10.04 -4.12
N TYR A 61 13.66 9.21 -4.40
CA TYR A 61 12.80 8.66 -3.36
C TYR A 61 13.50 7.58 -2.51
N ARG A 62 14.39 6.78 -3.10
CA ARG A 62 15.25 5.85 -2.34
C ARG A 62 16.18 6.62 -1.40
N ALA A 63 16.83 7.67 -1.89
CA ALA A 63 17.68 8.55 -1.10
C ALA A 63 16.90 9.24 0.04
N LYS A 64 15.71 9.77 -0.25
CA LYS A 64 14.81 10.34 0.78
C LYS A 64 14.43 9.33 1.86
N LEU A 65 14.18 8.08 1.48
CA LEU A 65 13.88 7.02 2.45
C LEU A 65 15.11 6.69 3.31
N LYS A 66 16.30 6.61 2.71
CA LYS A 66 17.57 6.42 3.43
C LYS A 66 17.82 7.54 4.44
N ALA A 67 17.78 8.79 4.00
CA ALA A 67 17.94 9.96 4.86
C ALA A 67 16.89 10.01 5.99
N LYS A 68 15.63 9.61 5.70
CA LYS A 68 14.60 9.50 6.74
C LYS A 68 14.95 8.44 7.79
N ARG A 69 15.46 7.28 7.39
CA ARG A 69 15.87 6.20 8.31
C ARG A 69 17.02 6.65 9.20
N GLU A 70 18.01 7.32 8.62
CA GLU A 70 19.17 7.86 9.33
C GLU A 70 18.74 8.94 10.34
N ARG A 71 18.02 9.97 9.88
CA ARG A 71 17.54 11.08 10.74
C ARG A 71 16.68 10.60 11.91
N MET A 72 15.83 9.61 11.68
CA MET A 72 14.92 9.11 12.70
C MET A 72 15.55 8.06 13.61
N GLY A 73 16.64 7.40 13.17
CA GLY A 73 17.42 6.44 13.94
C GLY A 73 16.57 5.44 14.74
N GLU A 74 16.74 5.48 16.06
CA GLU A 74 16.04 4.63 17.01
C GLU A 74 14.51 4.80 16.99
N LYS A 75 14.02 6.03 16.81
CA LYS A 75 12.57 6.30 16.73
C LYS A 75 11.94 5.55 15.55
N TYR A 76 12.66 5.46 14.43
CA TYR A 76 12.21 4.65 13.28
C TYR A 76 12.19 3.16 13.61
N ARG A 77 13.26 2.64 14.24
CA ARG A 77 13.32 1.23 14.67
C ARG A 77 12.18 0.89 15.64
N ALA A 78 11.94 1.75 16.63
CA ALA A 78 10.84 1.61 17.59
C ALA A 78 9.47 1.69 16.91
N GLN A 79 9.29 2.56 15.92
CA GLN A 79 8.06 2.60 15.11
C GLN A 79 7.82 1.28 14.36
N ILE A 80 8.84 0.74 13.69
CA ILE A 80 8.73 -0.55 13.00
C ILE A 80 8.44 -1.68 13.98
N LYS A 81 9.11 -1.70 15.14
CA LYS A 81 8.84 -2.67 16.21
C LYS A 81 7.39 -2.62 16.67
N ARG A 82 6.87 -1.42 16.99
CA ARG A 82 5.46 -1.23 17.38
C ARG A 82 4.49 -1.72 16.30
N SER A 83 4.76 -1.42 15.03
CA SER A 83 3.94 -1.89 13.91
C SER A 83 3.91 -3.42 13.81
N ARG A 84 5.07 -4.08 13.99
CA ARG A 84 5.18 -5.54 13.99
C ARG A 84 4.47 -6.15 15.19
N THR A 85 4.63 -5.59 16.38
CA THR A 85 3.92 -6.03 17.60
C THR A 85 2.41 -5.93 17.42
N LYS A 86 1.91 -4.80 16.90
CA LYS A 86 0.49 -4.63 16.61
C LYS A 86 -0.04 -5.63 15.58
N THR A 87 0.74 -5.92 14.54
CA THR A 87 0.34 -6.93 13.54
C THR A 87 0.24 -8.31 14.18
N ARG A 88 1.18 -8.64 15.07
CA ARG A 88 1.26 -9.95 15.74
C ARG A 88 0.38 -10.07 16.99
N SER A 89 -0.36 -9.04 17.36
CA SER A 89 -1.24 -9.07 18.54
C SER A 89 -2.54 -9.83 18.31
N THR A 90 -2.84 -10.17 17.05
CA THR A 90 -3.97 -11.01 16.67
C THR A 90 -3.44 -12.31 16.07
N THR A 91 -4.19 -13.40 16.24
CA THR A 91 -3.83 -14.70 15.66
C THR A 91 -3.72 -14.63 14.14
N GLU A 92 -4.71 -14.03 13.48
CA GLU A 92 -4.72 -13.75 12.04
C GLU A 92 -3.43 -13.03 11.60
N GLY A 93 -3.11 -11.90 12.22
CA GLY A 93 -1.97 -11.08 11.82
C GLY A 93 -0.62 -11.74 12.14
N MET A 94 -0.56 -12.57 13.19
CA MET A 94 0.60 -13.41 13.47
C MET A 94 0.82 -14.45 12.37
N LEU A 95 -0.23 -15.17 11.98
CA LEU A 95 -0.19 -16.18 10.92
C LEU A 95 0.20 -15.55 9.58
N TYR A 96 -0.44 -14.44 9.22
CA TYR A 96 -0.11 -13.68 8.02
C TYR A 96 1.36 -13.25 8.00
N HIS A 97 1.87 -12.68 9.10
CA HIS A 97 3.26 -12.25 9.19
C HIS A 97 4.22 -13.44 9.02
N ARG A 98 3.96 -14.57 9.70
CA ARG A 98 4.79 -15.77 9.58
C ARG A 98 4.77 -16.31 8.15
N MET A 99 3.60 -16.47 7.55
CA MET A 99 3.46 -16.97 6.19
C MET A 99 4.16 -16.07 5.17
N SER A 100 3.96 -14.75 5.27
CA SER A 100 4.64 -13.76 4.40
C SER A 100 6.17 -13.89 4.46
N GLN A 101 6.74 -14.09 5.66
CA GLN A 101 8.19 -14.28 5.81
C GLN A 101 8.65 -15.62 5.25
N SER A 102 7.89 -16.70 5.47
CA SER A 102 8.20 -18.03 4.93
C SER A 102 8.20 -18.03 3.40
N VAL A 103 7.16 -17.49 2.78
CA VAL A 103 7.04 -17.37 1.31
C VAL A 103 8.19 -16.54 0.75
N ARG A 104 8.48 -15.37 1.34
CA ARG A 104 9.59 -14.52 0.88
C ARG A 104 10.95 -15.21 0.99
N SER A 105 11.21 -15.91 2.09
CA SER A 105 12.47 -16.62 2.30
C SER A 105 12.62 -17.78 1.32
N ALA A 106 11.52 -18.46 1.01
CA ALA A 106 11.50 -19.58 0.06
C ALA A 106 11.78 -19.10 -1.37
N LEU A 107 11.19 -17.97 -1.79
CA LEU A 107 11.48 -17.34 -3.09
C LEU A 107 12.95 -16.88 -3.21
N LEU A 108 13.60 -16.52 -2.10
CA LEU A 108 15.03 -16.20 -2.06
C LEU A 108 15.94 -17.44 -2.06
N GLY A 109 15.39 -18.66 -2.10
CA GLY A 109 16.17 -19.89 -2.03
C GLY A 109 16.79 -20.17 -0.64
N SER A 110 16.33 -19.50 0.42
CA SER A 110 16.86 -19.72 1.77
C SER A 110 16.41 -21.06 2.36
N LYS A 111 17.26 -21.68 3.21
CA LYS A 111 16.96 -22.96 3.89
C LYS A 111 15.61 -22.88 4.60
N ARG A 112 14.66 -23.71 4.14
CA ARG A 112 13.27 -23.71 4.59
C ARG A 112 13.21 -24.23 6.04
N LYS A 113 12.79 -23.39 7.00
CA LYS A 113 12.47 -23.84 8.37
C LYS A 113 11.04 -24.38 8.49
N CYS A 114 10.17 -24.15 7.51
CA CYS A 114 8.74 -24.48 7.59
C CYS A 114 8.23 -24.97 6.23
N LYS A 115 7.52 -26.10 6.22
CA LYS A 115 6.93 -26.73 5.02
C LYS A 115 5.56 -26.14 4.70
N TRP A 116 5.53 -24.87 4.33
CA TRP A 116 4.28 -24.20 3.98
C TRP A 116 3.62 -24.77 2.71
N GLU A 117 4.40 -25.41 1.83
CA GLU A 117 3.93 -26.04 0.60
C GLU A 117 2.89 -27.14 0.90
N ASN A 118 3.16 -27.98 1.91
CA ASN A 118 2.21 -29.01 2.36
C ASN A 118 0.89 -28.40 2.86
N LEU A 119 0.95 -27.19 3.41
CA LEU A 119 -0.23 -26.51 3.94
C LEU A 119 -1.11 -25.94 2.83
N LEU A 120 -0.47 -25.35 1.82
CA LEU A 120 -1.14 -24.63 0.74
C LEU A 120 -1.41 -25.49 -0.50
N GLY A 121 -0.76 -26.65 -0.62
CA GLY A 121 -0.95 -27.58 -1.71
C GLY A 121 -0.25 -27.16 -3.01
N TYR A 122 0.75 -26.29 -2.94
CA TYR A 122 1.59 -25.90 -4.09
C TYR A 122 3.03 -25.64 -3.65
N SER A 123 3.96 -25.83 -4.57
CA SER A 123 5.41 -25.68 -4.42
C SER A 123 5.88 -24.23 -4.60
N VAL A 124 7.11 -23.95 -4.16
CA VAL A 124 7.77 -22.67 -4.44
C VAL A 124 7.91 -22.43 -5.94
N GLU A 125 8.17 -23.48 -6.71
CA GLU A 125 8.36 -23.44 -8.15
C GLU A 125 7.06 -23.06 -8.86
N GLU A 126 5.92 -23.62 -8.45
CA GLU A 126 4.59 -23.22 -8.94
C GLU A 126 4.25 -21.79 -8.56
N LEU A 127 4.55 -21.36 -7.32
CA LEU A 127 4.37 -19.96 -6.92
C LEU A 127 5.22 -19.01 -7.76
N LYS A 128 6.47 -19.39 -8.02
CA LYS A 128 7.41 -18.60 -8.83
C LYS A 128 6.87 -18.45 -10.24
N ALA A 129 6.51 -19.56 -10.89
CA ALA A 129 5.94 -19.57 -12.23
C ALA A 129 4.63 -18.76 -12.31
N HIS A 130 3.75 -18.89 -11.32
CA HIS A 130 2.49 -18.15 -11.24
C HIS A 130 2.68 -16.63 -11.06
N LEU A 131 3.67 -16.20 -10.30
CA LEU A 131 3.97 -14.77 -10.16
C LEU A 131 4.61 -14.22 -11.43
N GLU A 132 5.52 -14.98 -12.04
CA GLU A 132 6.24 -14.61 -13.26
C GLU A 132 5.33 -14.52 -14.47
N SER A 133 4.34 -15.40 -14.61
CA SER A 133 3.33 -15.33 -15.68
C SER A 133 2.46 -14.07 -15.62
N GLN A 134 2.41 -13.41 -14.46
CA GLN A 134 1.69 -12.15 -14.25
C GLN A 134 2.61 -10.92 -14.30
N PHE A 135 3.90 -11.08 -14.60
CA PHE A 135 4.81 -9.95 -14.72
C PHE A 135 4.39 -9.03 -15.88
N THR A 136 4.33 -7.74 -15.58
CA THR A 136 4.07 -6.69 -16.56
C THR A 136 5.38 -6.03 -16.99
N GLU A 137 5.33 -5.14 -17.97
CA GLU A 137 6.50 -4.48 -18.53
C GLU A 137 7.47 -3.98 -17.44
N GLY A 138 8.72 -4.42 -17.55
CA GLY A 138 9.78 -4.06 -16.63
C GLY A 138 9.75 -4.74 -15.26
N MET A 139 8.83 -5.67 -14.98
CA MET A 139 8.94 -6.55 -13.80
C MET A 139 10.00 -7.61 -14.03
N THR A 140 10.92 -7.76 -13.07
CA THR A 140 11.97 -8.79 -13.08
C THR A 140 12.17 -9.33 -11.67
N TRP A 141 12.72 -10.53 -11.55
CA TRP A 141 13.09 -11.10 -10.25
C TRP A 141 14.09 -10.23 -9.49
N ASP A 142 15.03 -9.56 -10.17
CA ASP A 142 15.95 -8.62 -9.53
C ASP A 142 15.22 -7.45 -8.86
N LYS A 143 14.22 -6.88 -9.54
CA LYS A 143 13.37 -5.84 -8.94
C LYS A 143 12.52 -6.39 -7.81
N PHE A 144 12.03 -7.63 -7.93
CA PHE A 144 11.28 -8.28 -6.85
C PHE A 144 12.12 -8.41 -5.57
N PHE A 145 13.33 -8.96 -5.68
CA PHE A 145 14.23 -9.13 -4.54
C PHE A 145 14.75 -7.80 -3.99
N GLY A 146 14.96 -6.80 -4.87
CA GLY A 146 15.24 -5.41 -4.49
C GLY A 146 14.09 -4.67 -3.80
N GLY A 147 12.92 -5.30 -3.60
CA GLY A 147 11.74 -4.71 -2.97
C GLY A 147 10.96 -3.75 -3.88
N GLY A 148 11.26 -3.78 -5.17
CA GLY A 148 10.55 -3.05 -6.22
C GLY A 148 9.25 -3.71 -6.65
N ILE A 149 8.99 -4.97 -6.28
CA ILE A 149 7.72 -5.66 -6.54
C ILE A 149 7.21 -6.25 -5.21
N HIS A 150 5.91 -6.13 -4.96
CA HIS A 150 5.23 -6.72 -3.81
C HIS A 150 4.33 -7.87 -4.26
N ILE A 151 4.11 -8.84 -3.37
CA ILE A 151 3.02 -9.82 -3.52
C ILE A 151 1.77 -9.21 -2.90
N ASP A 152 0.70 -9.10 -3.69
CA ASP A 152 -0.61 -8.60 -3.29
C ASP A 152 -1.66 -9.70 -3.32
N HIS A 153 -2.72 -9.51 -2.54
CA HIS A 153 -3.89 -10.36 -2.57
C HIS A 153 -4.96 -9.73 -3.47
N VAL A 154 -5.52 -10.48 -4.41
CA VAL A 154 -6.58 -10.03 -5.33
C VAL A 154 -7.85 -9.73 -4.52
N ILE A 155 -8.29 -10.71 -3.74
CA ILE A 155 -9.28 -10.56 -2.67
C ILE A 155 -8.52 -10.07 -1.43
N PRO A 156 -8.86 -8.89 -0.89
CA PRO A 156 -8.14 -8.32 0.24
C PRO A 156 -8.16 -9.26 1.45
N ARG A 157 -7.01 -9.40 2.12
CA ARG A 157 -6.85 -10.19 3.35
C ARG A 157 -7.95 -9.95 4.39
N MET A 158 -8.40 -8.69 4.53
CA MET A 158 -9.45 -8.31 5.49
C MET A 158 -10.83 -8.89 5.20
N ASN A 159 -11.03 -9.52 4.04
CA ASN A 159 -12.26 -10.23 3.70
C ASN A 159 -12.21 -11.71 4.13
N PHE A 160 -11.07 -12.19 4.61
CA PHE A 160 -10.91 -13.55 5.12
C PHE A 160 -10.85 -13.52 6.65
N ASN A 161 -11.45 -14.53 7.28
CA ASN A 161 -11.37 -14.76 8.71
C ASN A 161 -10.78 -16.15 8.97
N TYR A 162 -9.65 -16.21 9.66
CA TYR A 162 -8.97 -17.44 10.04
C TYR A 162 -8.20 -17.26 11.34
N ILE A 163 -8.11 -18.33 12.12
CA ILE A 163 -7.34 -18.43 13.35
C ILE A 163 -6.33 -19.58 13.30
N SER A 164 -6.45 -20.47 12.31
CA SER A 164 -5.58 -21.62 12.10
C SER A 164 -5.05 -21.65 10.66
N PRO A 165 -3.82 -22.13 10.45
CA PRO A 165 -3.32 -22.38 9.09
C PRO A 165 -4.14 -23.43 8.32
N ASN A 166 -4.85 -24.31 9.04
CA ASN A 166 -5.68 -25.36 8.43
C ASN A 166 -7.05 -24.84 7.95
N ASP A 167 -7.43 -23.62 8.31
CA ASP A 167 -8.73 -23.05 7.94
C ASP A 167 -8.84 -22.90 6.41
N LEU A 168 -10.03 -23.19 5.86
CA LEU A 168 -10.28 -23.05 4.43
C LEU A 168 -10.01 -21.62 3.94
N GLN A 169 -10.44 -20.61 4.72
CA GLN A 169 -10.23 -19.20 4.40
C GLN A 169 -8.75 -18.80 4.43
N PHE A 170 -7.93 -19.45 5.26
CA PHE A 170 -6.48 -19.24 5.24
C PHE A 170 -5.89 -19.73 3.91
N LYS A 171 -6.27 -20.95 3.49
CA LYS A 171 -5.81 -21.52 2.22
C LYS A 171 -6.29 -20.71 1.02
N GLN A 172 -7.54 -20.24 1.02
CA GLN A 172 -8.08 -19.35 -0.02
C GLN A 172 -7.34 -18.00 -0.06
N CYS A 173 -7.03 -17.42 1.09
CA CYS A 173 -6.28 -16.17 1.18
C CYS A 173 -4.90 -16.32 0.51
N TRP A 174 -4.24 -17.46 0.72
CA TRP A 174 -2.90 -17.74 0.19
C TRP A 174 -2.88 -18.60 -1.07
N ALA A 175 -4.02 -18.85 -1.71
CA ALA A 175 -4.08 -19.62 -2.95
C ALA A 175 -3.40 -18.86 -4.09
N LEU A 176 -2.77 -19.58 -5.04
CA LEU A 176 -2.14 -18.98 -6.21
C LEU A 176 -3.08 -18.02 -6.93
N SER A 177 -4.32 -18.44 -7.20
CA SER A 177 -5.35 -17.60 -7.84
C SER A 177 -5.64 -16.28 -7.12
N ASN A 178 -5.35 -16.18 -5.82
CA ASN A 178 -5.53 -14.97 -5.03
C ASN A 178 -4.24 -14.13 -4.90
N LEU A 179 -3.08 -14.62 -5.36
CA LEU A 179 -1.80 -13.91 -5.28
C LEU A 179 -1.42 -13.31 -6.64
N ARG A 180 -0.95 -12.07 -6.62
CA ARG A 180 -0.43 -11.37 -7.80
C ARG A 180 0.81 -10.52 -7.50
N PRO A 181 1.71 -10.31 -8.46
CA PRO A 181 2.71 -9.26 -8.37
C PRO A 181 2.04 -7.88 -8.50
N ILE A 182 2.54 -6.89 -7.75
CA ILE A 182 2.12 -5.50 -7.89
C ILE A 182 3.28 -4.57 -7.62
N TRP A 183 3.30 -3.41 -8.30
CA TRP A 183 4.21 -2.34 -7.95
C TRP A 183 3.87 -1.76 -6.55
N PRO A 184 4.84 -1.54 -5.65
CA PRO A 184 4.62 -0.96 -4.31
C PRO A 184 3.83 0.34 -4.36
N LYS A 185 4.07 1.13 -5.41
CA LYS A 185 3.38 2.39 -5.63
C LYS A 185 1.90 2.18 -5.91
N GLU A 186 1.54 1.26 -6.79
CA GLU A 186 0.14 0.95 -7.10
C GLU A 186 -0.58 0.41 -5.87
N ASN A 187 0.10 -0.44 -5.10
CA ASN A 187 -0.44 -0.96 -3.84
C ASN A 187 -0.73 0.17 -2.84
N SER A 188 0.19 1.14 -2.72
CA SER A 188 0.07 2.27 -1.80
C SER A 188 -0.98 3.31 -2.22
N VAL A 189 -1.19 3.48 -3.52
CA VAL A 189 -1.99 4.55 -4.11
C VAL A 189 -3.47 4.18 -4.17
N SER A 190 -3.77 2.98 -4.63
CA SER A 190 -5.12 2.45 -4.70
C SER A 190 -5.23 1.38 -3.63
N GLY A 191 -5.59 1.68 -2.38
CA GLY A 191 -5.61 0.67 -1.30
C GLY A 191 -6.40 -0.61 -1.67
N ALA A 192 -6.12 -1.72 -0.98
CA ALA A 192 -6.59 -3.06 -1.36
C ALA A 192 -8.10 -3.14 -1.67
N HIS A 193 -8.94 -2.56 -0.81
CA HIS A 193 -10.39 -2.54 -1.00
C HIS A 193 -10.85 -1.78 -2.26
N ALA A 194 -10.16 -0.69 -2.62
CA ALA A 194 -10.46 0.07 -3.83
C ALA A 194 -10.11 -0.74 -5.10
N ARG A 195 -9.02 -1.52 -5.07
CA ARG A 195 -8.65 -2.40 -6.18
C ARG A 195 -9.68 -3.51 -6.35
N TRP A 196 -10.05 -4.17 -5.26
CA TRP A 196 -11.06 -5.23 -5.25
C TRP A 196 -12.41 -4.76 -5.81
N ASN A 197 -12.89 -3.59 -5.37
CA ASN A 197 -14.15 -3.04 -5.86
C ASN A 197 -14.12 -2.66 -7.34
N ARG A 198 -12.94 -2.36 -7.92
CA ARG A 198 -12.83 -2.16 -9.38
C ARG A 198 -12.96 -3.47 -10.14
N LEU A 199 -12.32 -4.54 -9.66
CA LEU A 199 -12.42 -5.87 -10.27
C LEU A 199 -13.86 -6.39 -10.26
N LYS A 200 -14.56 -6.27 -9.13
CA LYS A 200 -15.98 -6.65 -9.00
C LYS A 200 -16.96 -5.88 -9.91
N ARG A 201 -16.53 -4.75 -10.47
CA ARG A 201 -17.36 -3.92 -11.38
C ARG A 201 -17.02 -4.16 -12.85
N ALA A 202 -15.94 -4.87 -13.12
CA ALA A 202 -15.47 -5.21 -14.46
C ALA A 202 -15.93 -6.62 -14.88
N VAL A 203 -16.55 -7.35 -13.95
CA VAL A 203 -17.29 -8.60 -14.14
C VAL A 203 -18.76 -8.25 -14.05
#